data_AF-A0A4Y8KPG6-F1
#
_entry.id   AF-A0A4Y8KPG6-F1
#
_cell.length_a   1.000
_cell.length_b   1.000
_cell.length_c   1.000
_cell.angle_alpha   90.00
_cell.angle_beta   90.00
_cell.angle_gamma   90.00
#
_symmetry.space_group_name_H-M   'P 1'
#
loop_
_entity.id
_entity.type
_entity.pdbx_description
1 polymer ?
#
loop_
_entity_poly.entity_id
_entity_poly.type
_entity_poly.pdbx_seq_one_letter_code
_entity_poly.pdbx_strand_id
1 'polypeptide(L)'
;MFRDVTGIDPVMWGPSIVGYGNFHYVSPANPRARGDWPKTGFSPRKAQLSIYGLKDLPEGAALLPQLGTYTEGMGCVYVRKLDDINLDVLRRLITIAASRGDEPAPPTAKG
;
A
#
# COMPACT_ATOMS: atom_id res chain seq x y z
N MET A 1 -11.20 -0.41 -10.45
CA MET A 1 -10.73 -1.43 -9.48
C MET A 1 -10.46 -0.85 -8.10
N PHE A 2 -9.43 -0.02 -7.87
CA PHE A 2 -9.13 0.47 -6.50
C PHE A 2 -10.31 1.20 -5.85
N ARG A 3 -10.91 2.16 -6.55
CA ARG A 3 -12.14 2.84 -6.11
C ARG A 3 -13.26 1.85 -5.77
N ASP A 4 -13.48 0.85 -6.62
CA ASP A 4 -14.57 -0.13 -6.44
C ASP A 4 -14.34 -1.04 -5.23
N VAL A 5 -13.09 -1.45 -5.00
CA VAL A 5 -12.72 -2.35 -3.89
C VAL A 5 -12.69 -1.61 -2.56
N THR A 6 -12.20 -0.37 -2.56
CA THR A 6 -12.05 0.41 -1.33
C THR A 6 -13.30 1.22 -0.97
N GLY A 7 -14.13 1.57 -1.95
CA GLY A 7 -15.22 2.54 -1.79
C GLY A 7 -14.76 3.98 -1.58
N ILE A 8 -13.47 4.29 -1.79
CA ILE A 8 -12.86 5.57 -1.48
C ILE A 8 -12.53 6.33 -2.78
N ASP A 9 -12.76 7.64 -2.78
CA ASP A 9 -12.31 8.52 -3.85
C ASP A 9 -10.78 8.71 -3.84
N PRO A 10 -10.12 8.66 -5.00
CA PRO A 10 -8.69 8.81 -5.08
C PRO A 10 -8.24 10.23 -4.75
N VAL A 11 -7.07 10.33 -4.11
CA VAL A 11 -6.33 11.57 -3.89
C VAL A 11 -4.95 11.46 -4.54
N MET A 12 -4.47 12.56 -5.12
CA MET A 12 -3.11 12.60 -5.67
C MET A 12 -2.09 12.81 -4.56
N TRP A 13 -1.09 11.92 -4.52
CA TRP A 13 0.05 11.98 -3.61
C TRP A 13 1.31 12.30 -4.42
N GLY A 14 1.85 13.50 -4.20
CA GLY A 14 2.92 14.03 -5.03
C GLY A 14 2.50 14.11 -6.51
N PRO A 15 3.44 13.94 -7.46
CA PRO A 15 3.16 14.17 -8.88
C PRO A 15 2.46 13.00 -9.58
N SER A 16 2.45 11.80 -9.01
CA SER A 16 2.12 10.59 -9.79
C SER A 16 1.50 9.42 -9.03
N ILE A 17 1.26 9.52 -7.73
CA ILE A 17 0.64 8.43 -6.96
C ILE A 17 -0.85 8.74 -6.82
N VAL A 18 -1.69 7.80 -7.27
CA VAL A 18 -3.13 7.81 -7.03
C VAL A 18 -3.40 6.97 -5.78
N GLY A 19 -3.68 7.63 -4.65
CA GLY A 19 -3.85 7.01 -3.34
C GLY A 19 -5.31 6.89 -2.91
N TYR A 20 -5.61 5.89 -2.08
CA TYR A 20 -6.93 5.57 -1.55
C TYR A 20 -6.86 5.40 -0.04
N GLY A 21 -7.64 6.21 0.67
CA GLY A 21 -7.55 6.36 2.12
C GLY A 21 -6.19 6.92 2.56
N ASN A 22 -6.05 7.20 3.86
CA ASN A 22 -4.77 7.53 4.47
C ASN A 22 -4.65 6.85 5.83
N PHE A 23 -3.41 6.73 6.30
CA PHE A 23 -3.10 6.39 7.68
C PHE A 23 -1.95 7.29 8.15
N HIS A 24 -1.89 7.53 9.46
CA HIS A 24 -0.77 8.20 10.08
C HIS A 24 0.34 7.19 10.39
N TYR A 25 1.54 7.41 9.85
CA TYR A 25 2.71 6.57 10.09
C TYR A 25 3.65 7.22 11.09
N VAL A 26 4.37 6.40 11.84
CA VAL A 26 5.48 6.84 12.69
C VAL A 26 6.68 5.96 12.44
N SER A 27 7.79 6.55 12.00
CA SER A 27 9.00 5.78 11.72
C SER A 27 9.50 5.04 12.98
N PRO A 28 9.70 3.71 12.91
CA PRO A 28 10.26 2.94 14.02
C PRO A 28 11.66 3.40 14.44
N ALA A 29 12.45 3.94 13.50
CA ALA A 29 13.81 4.40 13.75
C ALA A 29 13.88 5.83 14.29
N ASN A 30 12.89 6.67 14.00
CA ASN A 30 12.85 8.06 14.45
C ASN A 30 11.39 8.51 14.67
N PRO A 31 10.89 8.51 15.92
CA PRO A 31 9.54 8.97 16.27
C PRO A 31 9.16 10.40 15.83
N ARG A 32 10.16 11.25 15.51
CA ARG A 32 9.91 12.59 14.96
C ARG A 32 9.61 12.55 13.45
N ALA A 33 10.03 11.50 12.76
CA ALA A 33 9.69 11.24 11.37
C ALA A 33 8.35 10.51 11.30
N ARG A 34 7.28 11.31 11.23
CA ARG A 34 5.89 10.86 11.13
C ARG A 34 5.14 11.68 10.09
N GLY A 35 4.03 11.18 9.60
CA GLY A 35 3.22 11.87 8.60
C GLY A 35 2.07 11.01 8.12
N ASP A 36 1.39 11.47 7.08
CA ASP A 36 0.31 10.72 6.46
C ASP A 36 0.81 10.03 5.18
N TRP A 37 0.26 8.85 4.91
CA TRP A 37 0.54 8.09 3.70
C TRP A 37 -0.73 7.39 3.21
N PRO A 38 -0.92 7.15 1.89
CA PRO A 38 -2.09 6.42 1.45
C PRO A 38 -2.06 4.98 1.96
N LYS A 39 -3.22 4.45 2.36
CA LYS A 39 -3.33 3.05 2.79
C LYS A 39 -2.98 2.09 1.65
N THR A 40 -3.43 2.43 0.45
CA THR A 40 -3.04 1.76 -0.78
C THR A 40 -3.14 2.73 -1.96
N GLY A 41 -2.53 2.38 -3.07
CA GLY A 41 -2.57 3.20 -4.26
C GLY A 41 -1.66 2.64 -5.33
N PHE A 42 -1.58 3.36 -6.45
CA PHE A 42 -0.70 2.99 -7.53
C PHE A 42 -0.10 4.21 -8.21
N SER A 43 1.03 4.00 -8.87
CA SER A 43 1.64 4.97 -9.77
C SER A 43 1.94 4.30 -11.11
N PRO A 44 1.34 4.77 -12.21
CA PRO A 44 1.70 4.29 -13.53
C PRO A 44 3.09 4.83 -13.90
N ARG A 45 4.01 3.94 -14.28
CA ARG A 45 5.32 4.31 -14.81
C ARG A 45 5.51 3.68 -16.19
N LYS A 46 6.45 4.23 -16.97
CA LYS A 46 6.68 3.82 -18.36
C LYS A 46 6.90 2.31 -18.55
N ALA A 47 7.56 1.65 -17.59
CA ALA A 47 7.93 0.23 -17.70
C ALA A 47 7.09 -0.74 -16.86
N GLN A 48 6.39 -0.23 -15.83
CA GLN A 48 5.66 -1.05 -14.86
C GLN A 48 4.69 -0.20 -14.03
N LEU A 49 3.70 -0.86 -13.43
CA LEU A 49 2.84 -0.30 -12.41
C LEU A 49 3.49 -0.48 -11.03
N SER A 50 3.66 0.60 -10.27
CA SER A 50 3.99 0.53 -8.85
C SER A 50 2.70 0.49 -8.04
N ILE A 51 2.54 -0.50 -7.16
CA ILE A 51 1.39 -0.64 -6.28
C ILE A 51 1.86 -0.58 -4.82
N TYR A 52 1.22 0.27 -4.02
CA TYR A 52 1.60 0.56 -2.64
C TYR A 52 0.64 -0.11 -1.65
N GLY A 53 1.14 -0.50 -0.48
CA GLY A 53 0.33 -1.00 0.64
C GLY A 53 -0.01 -2.49 0.62
N LEU A 54 0.18 -3.21 -0.50
CA LEU A 54 -0.29 -4.60 -0.64
C LEU A 54 0.33 -5.59 0.36
N LYS A 55 1.53 -5.28 0.88
CA LYS A 55 2.29 -6.16 1.79
C LYS A 55 2.57 -5.53 3.15
N ASP A 56 1.96 -4.39 3.43
CA ASP A 56 2.26 -3.62 4.64
C ASP A 56 1.58 -4.20 5.88
N LEU A 57 0.62 -5.12 5.68
CA LEU A 57 -0.01 -5.91 6.74
C LEU A 57 0.39 -7.38 6.62
N PRO A 58 0.49 -8.12 7.74
CA PRO A 58 0.88 -9.54 7.73
C PRO A 58 0.02 -10.40 6.80
N GLU A 59 -1.29 -10.17 6.77
CA GLU A 59 -2.23 -10.91 5.92
C GLU A 59 -1.97 -10.62 4.43
N GLY A 60 -1.62 -9.38 4.10
CA GLY A 60 -1.28 -8.97 2.73
C GLY A 60 0.04 -9.59 2.29
N ALA A 61 1.06 -9.54 3.15
CA ALA A 61 2.35 -10.17 2.90
C ALA A 61 2.23 -11.69 2.70
N ALA A 62 1.37 -12.37 3.47
CA ALA A 62 1.13 -13.81 3.34
C ALA A 62 0.37 -14.17 2.05
N LEU A 63 -0.52 -13.29 1.57
CA LEU A 63 -1.28 -13.50 0.35
C LEU A 63 -0.49 -13.13 -0.92
N LEU A 64 0.47 -12.19 -0.81
CA LEU A 64 1.20 -11.63 -1.95
C LEU A 64 1.84 -12.69 -2.89
N PRO A 65 2.42 -13.81 -2.43
CA PRO A 65 2.98 -14.84 -3.32
C PRO A 65 1.97 -15.43 -4.31
N GLN A 66 0.66 -15.33 -4.04
CA GLN A 66 -0.39 -15.80 -4.94
C GLN A 66 -0.72 -14.79 -6.05
N LEU A 67 -0.12 -13.59 -6.04
CA LEU A 67 -0.42 -12.53 -6.99
C LEU A 67 0.02 -12.90 -8.41
N GLY A 68 1.05 -13.71 -8.59
CA GLY A 68 1.61 -14.05 -9.90
C GLY A 68 3.01 -13.48 -10.09
N THR A 69 3.32 -12.92 -11.27
CA THR A 69 4.66 -12.38 -11.56
C THR A 69 4.76 -10.92 -11.13
N TYR A 70 5.55 -10.67 -10.09
CA TYR A 70 5.83 -9.33 -9.58
C TYR A 70 7.28 -9.22 -9.10
N THR A 71 7.75 -8.00 -8.86
CA THR A 71 8.96 -7.73 -8.07
C THR A 71 8.63 -6.78 -6.92
N GLU A 72 9.50 -6.72 -5.91
CA GLU A 72 9.27 -5.92 -4.71
C GLU A 72 10.29 -4.80 -4.59
N GLY A 73 9.81 -3.63 -4.17
CA GLY A 73 10.62 -2.57 -3.60
C GLY A 73 10.41 -2.46 -2.09
N MET A 74 11.03 -1.45 -1.49
CA MET A 74 10.96 -1.21 -0.04
C MET A 74 9.51 -0.99 0.45
N GLY A 75 8.70 -0.23 -0.29
CA GLY A 75 7.30 0.06 0.07
C GLY A 75 6.30 -0.16 -1.07
N CYS A 76 6.67 -0.91 -2.10
CA CYS A 76 5.77 -1.18 -3.22
C CYS A 76 6.02 -2.53 -3.88
N VAL A 77 5.03 -2.97 -4.63
CA VAL A 77 5.04 -4.13 -5.51
C VAL A 77 5.01 -3.62 -6.95
N TYR A 78 5.84 -4.18 -7.81
CA TYR A 78 5.91 -3.80 -9.21
C TYR A 78 5.31 -4.89 -10.09
N VAL A 79 4.44 -4.48 -11.01
CA VAL A 79 3.78 -5.36 -11.97
C VAL A 79 4.01 -4.81 -13.37
N ARG A 80 4.55 -5.62 -14.29
CA ARG A 80 4.82 -5.19 -15.67
C ARG A 80 3.56 -5.07 -16.52
N LYS A 81 2.67 -6.06 -16.43
CA LYS A 81 1.37 -6.11 -17.12
C LYS A 81 0.33 -6.81 -16.25
N LEU A 82 -0.95 -6.46 -16.43
CA LEU A 82 -2.02 -7.06 -15.63
C LEU A 82 -2.22 -8.55 -15.92
N ASP A 83 -1.91 -9.00 -17.14
CA ASP A 83 -2.01 -10.42 -17.53
C ASP A 83 -1.01 -11.32 -16.78
N ASP A 84 0.03 -10.74 -16.18
CA ASP A 84 1.03 -11.47 -15.40
C ASP A 84 0.54 -11.75 -13.96
N ILE A 85 -0.61 -11.20 -13.55
CA ILE A 85 -1.10 -11.28 -12.18
C ILE A 85 -2.56 -11.73 -12.09
N ASN A 86 -2.90 -12.34 -10.95
CA ASN A 86 -4.27 -12.70 -10.59
C ASN A 86 -5.00 -11.47 -10.04
N LEU A 87 -5.99 -10.97 -10.79
CA LEU A 87 -6.77 -9.78 -10.43
C LEU A 87 -7.67 -9.99 -9.20
N ASP A 88 -8.11 -11.21 -8.91
CA ASP A 88 -8.90 -11.51 -7.71
C ASP A 88 -8.01 -11.49 -6.46
N VAL A 89 -6.77 -11.98 -6.58
CA VAL A 89 -5.77 -11.84 -5.52
C VAL A 89 -5.42 -10.37 -5.30
N LEU A 90 -5.23 -9.59 -6.38
CA LEU A 90 -5.00 -8.15 -6.26
C LEU A 90 -6.15 -7.43 -5.56
N ARG A 91 -7.42 -7.76 -5.88
CA ARG A 91 -8.58 -7.21 -5.18
C ARG A 91 -8.53 -7.49 -3.67
N ARG A 92 -8.25 -8.74 -3.28
CA ARG A 92 -8.13 -9.13 -1.86
C ARG A 92 -6.99 -8.38 -1.16
N LEU A 93 -5.84 -8.24 -1.82
CA LEU A 93 -4.72 -7.47 -1.28
C LEU A 93 -5.08 -5.99 -1.08
N ILE A 94 -5.82 -5.39 -2.02
CA ILE A 94 -6.31 -4.00 -1.90
C ILE A 94 -7.28 -3.86 -0.73
N THR A 95 -8.19 -4.82 -0.53
CA THR A 95 -9.11 -4.85 0.63
C THR A 95 -8.33 -4.88 1.94
N ILE A 96 -7.33 -5.76 2.04
CA ILE A 96 -6.46 -5.87 3.23
C ILE A 96 -5.73 -4.53 3.46
N ALA A 97 -5.12 -3.97 2.43
CA ALA A 97 -4.40 -2.70 2.56
C ALA A 97 -5.33 -1.56 3.02
N ALA A 98 -6.56 -1.49 2.50
CA ALA A 98 -7.53 -0.47 2.87
C ALA A 98 -8.05 -0.58 4.32
N SER A 99 -8.01 -1.77 4.93
CA SER A 99 -8.39 -1.97 6.33
C SER A 99 -7.32 -1.54 7.32
N ARG A 100 -6.13 -1.12 6.85
CA ARG A 100 -5.04 -0.62 7.70
C ARG A 100 -5.52 0.50 8.62
N GLY A 101 -5.17 0.40 9.91
CA GLY A 101 -5.31 1.47 10.89
C GLY A 101 -4.07 2.36 10.97
N ASP A 102 -4.16 3.42 11.76
CA ASP A 102 -3.01 4.27 12.07
C ASP A 102 -1.95 3.49 12.85
N GLU A 103 -0.69 3.86 12.64
CA GLU A 103 0.41 3.28 13.38
C GLU A 103 0.41 3.87 14.81
N PRO A 104 0.49 3.04 15.85
CA PRO A 104 0.40 3.53 17.22
C PRO A 104 1.58 4.45 17.52
N ALA A 105 1.31 5.54 18.26
CA ALA A 105 2.37 6.38 18.76
C ALA A 105 3.34 5.55 19.61
N PRO A 106 4.66 5.75 19.48
CA PRO A 106 5.62 5.03 20.30
C PRO A 106 5.35 5.30 21.78
N PRO A 107 5.53 4.30 22.66
CA PRO A 107 5.29 4.48 24.08
C PRO A 107 6.16 5.63 24.59
N THR A 108 5.52 6.63 25.20
CA THR A 108 6.22 7.71 25.92
C THR A 108 7.10 7.05 26.98
N ALA A 109 8.41 7.20 26.86
CA ALA A 109 9.33 6.79 27.91
C ALA A 109 8.93 7.54 29.19
N LYS A 110 8.49 6.79 30.21
CA LYS A 110 8.35 7.32 31.56
C LYS A 110 9.76 7.72 32.02
N GLY A 111 9.95 9.00 32.30
CA GLY A 111 11.17 9.52 32.94
C GLY A 111 11.29 9.07 34.38
#